data_AF-A0A329SW13-F1
#
_entry.id   AF-A0A329SW13-F1
#
_cell.length_a   1.000
_cell.length_b   1.000
_cell.length_c   1.000
_cell.angle_alpha   90.00
_cell.angle_beta   90.00
_cell.angle_gamma   90.00
#
_symmetry.space_group_name_H-M   'P 1'
#
loop_
_entity.id
_entity.type
_entity.pdbx_description
1 polymer ?
#
loop_
_entity_poly.entity_id
_entity_poly.type
_entity_poly.pdbx_seq_one_letter_code
_entity_poly.pdbx_strand_id
1 'polypeptide(L)'
;MLDTTAHMLLLLQQAKIKNERPVDASFLPLSLSMACLLRQLPAGLAPPAGGLSFHQLDRLPQEVLERKLAAMLLDDPLRAFTLVCALVKYTKVTRELLSICHDHMSNRVSTVDATQSVVQAVVEALPPLDADVEGDDDDGDEEVEKQEDKPVERPVQEATVKVDAKMTGPSQLSEKLTTSAVATDPAGIMRRAVGRDVGDGSTVLEIMKKFPTDVRIQSHGVRALKGLIRSVVDSEAKKASAESFPTTVSTHEEEDEEDHTEDRHLEDQKTEKSSRLMVQMVIDTMKQFPESLALQRDGLLCLAEYANQADEHIAIITSSGGIISLIDAMVALPDDIPANMAGLSVLAHPKIADESVVRVNPESRRLVLSAMERFPLNEQVQGLSCLALANLSLRQDASMLEIVSKGGLEIVVESMKRFSSTALVQAAGCWFVAIISGNNEGMKTACLDVGALPVCEKARLRFPDDPKVQQHAVQAIQTMLPGEVIEGDDSSTPETCSLQ
;
A
#
# COMPACT_ATOMS: atom_id res chain seq x y z
N MET A 1 3.51 -15.37 -2.07
CA MET A 1 2.44 -16.37 -1.87
C MET A 1 2.99 -17.47 -1.00
N LEU A 2 2.47 -17.66 0.21
CA LEU A 2 2.74 -18.89 0.96
C LEU A 2 1.92 -19.99 0.27
N ASP A 3 2.59 -21.09 -0.09
CA ASP A 3 2.01 -22.26 -0.71
C ASP A 3 0.83 -22.77 0.13
N THR A 4 -0.38 -22.71 -0.44
CA THR A 4 -1.64 -23.15 0.19
C THR A 4 -1.56 -24.60 0.64
N THR A 5 -0.75 -25.40 -0.05
CA THR A 5 -0.44 -26.80 0.27
C THR A 5 0.31 -26.92 1.60
N ALA A 6 1.31 -26.06 1.83
CA ALA A 6 2.09 -26.05 3.05
C ALA A 6 1.24 -25.65 4.28
N HIS A 7 0.28 -24.74 4.10
CA HIS A 7 -0.62 -24.32 5.17
C HIS A 7 -1.62 -25.42 5.56
N MET A 8 -2.22 -26.11 4.59
CA MET A 8 -3.12 -27.24 4.87
C MET A 8 -2.40 -28.41 5.53
N LEU A 9 -1.17 -28.72 5.11
CA LEU A 9 -0.34 -29.76 5.74
C LEU A 9 -0.05 -29.45 7.21
N LEU A 10 0.21 -28.18 7.54
CA LEU A 10 0.49 -27.75 8.91
C LEU A 10 -0.73 -27.91 9.84
N LEU A 11 -1.93 -27.60 9.33
CA LEU A 11 -3.19 -27.76 10.07
C LEU A 11 -3.53 -29.23 10.32
N LEU A 12 -3.33 -30.08 9.31
CA LEU A 12 -3.51 -31.53 9.43
C LEU A 12 -2.50 -32.15 10.40
N GLN A 13 -1.26 -31.64 10.40
CA GLN A 13 -0.22 -32.08 11.32
C GLN A 13 -0.54 -31.66 12.76
N GLN A 14 -1.08 -30.46 12.99
CA GLN A 14 -1.55 -30.02 14.31
C GLN A 14 -2.72 -30.85 14.85
N ALA A 15 -3.68 -31.22 14.00
CA ALA A 15 -4.80 -32.09 14.38
C ALA A 15 -4.30 -33.50 14.75
N LYS A 16 -3.33 -34.03 14.02
CA LYS A 16 -2.70 -35.33 14.29
C LYS A 16 -1.91 -35.35 15.61
N ILE A 17 -1.23 -34.25 15.93
CA ILE A 17 -0.45 -34.10 17.19
C ILE A 17 -1.37 -34.11 18.42
N LYS A 18 -2.60 -33.60 18.31
CA LYS A 18 -3.55 -33.51 19.44
C LYS A 18 -4.39 -34.77 19.67
N ASN A 19 -4.26 -35.79 18.82
CA ASN A 19 -4.92 -37.09 18.96
C ASN A 19 -6.46 -37.03 19.09
N GLU A 20 -7.09 -36.03 18.47
CA GLU A 20 -8.54 -35.83 18.45
C GLU A 20 -9.16 -36.73 17.37
N ARG A 21 -9.68 -37.91 17.75
CA ARG A 21 -10.46 -38.80 16.86
C ARG A 21 -11.94 -38.73 17.22
N PRO A 22 -12.79 -37.97 16.51
CA PRO A 22 -14.23 -38.03 16.71
C PRO A 22 -14.77 -39.33 16.10
N VAL A 23 -15.54 -40.08 16.89
CA VAL A 23 -16.13 -41.37 16.51
C VAL A 23 -17.43 -41.19 15.70
N ASP A 24 -17.92 -39.95 15.57
CA ASP A 24 -19.24 -39.63 15.01
C ASP A 24 -19.15 -38.64 13.83
N ALA A 25 -19.84 -38.94 12.73
CA ALA A 25 -19.78 -38.18 11.47
C ALA A 25 -20.41 -36.78 11.57
N SER A 26 -21.11 -36.49 12.66
CA SER A 26 -21.72 -35.18 12.96
C SER A 26 -20.82 -34.25 13.78
N PHE A 27 -19.63 -34.69 14.18
CA PHE A 27 -18.77 -33.91 15.09
C PHE A 27 -17.38 -33.69 14.47
N LEU A 28 -17.29 -32.71 13.56
CA LEU A 28 -16.04 -31.97 13.42
C LEU A 28 -15.81 -31.17 14.71
N PRO A 29 -14.58 -31.11 15.26
CA PRO A 29 -14.30 -30.22 16.38
C PRO A 29 -14.81 -28.82 16.05
N LEU A 30 -15.70 -28.29 16.89
CA LEU A 30 -16.31 -26.97 16.72
C LEU A 30 -15.24 -25.90 16.49
N SER A 31 -14.05 -26.07 17.07
CA SER A 31 -12.86 -25.24 16.88
C SER A 31 -12.33 -25.23 15.44
N LEU A 32 -12.33 -26.37 14.74
CA LEU A 32 -11.89 -26.49 13.35
C LEU A 32 -12.98 -25.95 12.40
N SER A 33 -14.24 -26.25 12.71
CA SER A 33 -15.40 -25.70 11.99
C SER A 33 -15.45 -24.17 12.09
N MET A 34 -15.23 -23.63 13.29
CA MET A 34 -15.10 -22.19 13.53
C MET A 34 -13.84 -21.61 12.89
N ALA A 35 -12.69 -22.29 12.92
CA ALA A 35 -11.47 -21.78 12.26
C ALA A 35 -11.62 -21.68 10.73
N CYS A 36 -12.39 -22.59 10.11
CA CYS A 36 -12.73 -22.53 8.68
C CYS A 36 -13.85 -21.51 8.37
N LEU A 37 -14.82 -21.33 9.28
CA LEU A 37 -15.88 -20.31 9.18
C LEU A 37 -15.37 -18.87 9.50
N LEU A 38 -14.23 -18.73 10.17
CA LEU A 38 -13.69 -17.45 10.61
C LEU A 38 -12.42 -17.00 9.87
N ARG A 39 -11.98 -17.75 8.85
CA ARG A 39 -10.85 -17.37 7.98
C ARG A 39 -11.33 -17.12 6.55
N GLN A 40 -10.83 -16.03 5.97
CA GLN A 40 -11.22 -15.52 4.65
C GLN A 40 -10.97 -16.57 3.54
N LEU A 41 -12.05 -17.00 2.90
CA LEU A 41 -12.04 -17.67 1.60
C LEU A 41 -11.62 -16.68 0.48
N PRO A 42 -11.14 -17.17 -0.67
CA PRO A 42 -10.63 -16.32 -1.76
C PRO A 42 -11.62 -15.26 -2.23
N ALA A 43 -11.07 -14.14 -2.72
CA ALA A 43 -11.83 -13.01 -3.24
C ALA A 43 -12.73 -13.47 -4.39
N GLY A 44 -14.04 -13.23 -4.26
CA GLY A 44 -15.08 -13.69 -5.20
C GLY A 44 -16.38 -14.15 -4.53
N LEU A 45 -16.33 -14.48 -3.23
CA LEU A 45 -17.50 -14.90 -2.44
C LEU A 45 -18.12 -13.80 -1.57
N ALA A 46 -17.43 -12.67 -1.40
CA ALA A 46 -17.89 -11.55 -0.58
C ALA A 46 -19.03 -10.78 -1.25
N PRO A 47 -20.01 -10.25 -0.49
CA PRO A 47 -21.02 -9.36 -1.04
C PRO A 47 -20.34 -8.11 -1.66
N PRO A 48 -20.92 -7.54 -2.73
CA PRO A 48 -20.36 -6.36 -3.40
C PRO A 48 -20.18 -5.18 -2.45
N ALA A 49 -19.24 -4.28 -2.78
CA ALA A 49 -18.86 -3.14 -1.95
C ALA A 49 -20.06 -2.25 -1.59
N GLY A 50 -20.17 -1.87 -0.31
CA GLY A 50 -21.20 -0.94 0.19
C GLY A 50 -22.31 -1.54 1.06
N GLY A 51 -22.09 -2.70 1.70
CA GLY A 51 -23.03 -3.35 2.63
C GLY A 51 -22.37 -3.99 3.86
N LEU A 52 -23.13 -4.78 4.62
CA LEU A 52 -22.61 -5.60 5.73
C LEU A 52 -21.66 -6.66 5.18
N SER A 53 -20.40 -6.67 5.64
CA SER A 53 -19.44 -7.73 5.28
C SER A 53 -19.60 -8.95 6.19
N PHE A 54 -19.18 -10.13 5.73
CA PHE A 54 -19.20 -11.34 6.58
C PHE A 54 -18.42 -11.17 7.89
N HIS A 55 -17.36 -10.37 7.89
CA HIS A 55 -16.56 -10.05 9.07
C HIS A 55 -17.31 -9.17 10.09
N GLN A 56 -18.23 -8.31 9.61
CA GLN A 56 -19.08 -7.50 10.48
C GLN A 56 -20.20 -8.33 11.13
N LEU A 57 -20.67 -9.40 10.48
CA LEU A 57 -21.69 -10.28 11.06
C LEU A 57 -21.22 -10.98 12.33
N ASP A 58 -19.93 -11.32 12.40
CA ASP A 58 -19.32 -12.01 13.53
C ASP A 58 -19.07 -11.09 14.74
N ARG A 59 -18.90 -9.79 14.50
CA ARG A 59 -18.46 -8.81 15.51
C ARG A 59 -19.54 -7.85 15.98
N LEU A 60 -20.69 -7.77 15.30
CA LEU A 60 -21.77 -6.86 15.67
C LEU A 60 -22.68 -7.47 16.73
N PRO A 61 -23.03 -6.72 17.81
CA PRO A 61 -24.09 -7.11 18.71
C PRO A 61 -25.41 -7.32 17.95
N GLN A 62 -26.19 -8.32 18.36
CA GLN A 62 -27.41 -8.74 17.64
C GLN A 62 -28.37 -7.58 17.33
N GLU A 63 -28.61 -6.69 18.30
CA GLU A 63 -29.51 -5.54 18.11
C GLU A 63 -29.00 -4.53 17.06
N VAL A 64 -27.68 -4.38 16.93
CA VAL A 64 -27.04 -3.48 15.96
C VAL A 64 -27.08 -4.12 14.56
N LEU A 65 -26.89 -5.43 14.51
CA LEU A 65 -27.03 -6.21 13.28
C LEU A 65 -28.46 -6.13 12.73
N GLU A 66 -29.48 -6.36 13.57
CA GLU A 66 -30.89 -6.30 13.19
C GLU A 66 -31.28 -4.90 12.67
N ARG A 67 -30.81 -3.83 13.34
CA ARG A 67 -31.02 -2.45 12.88
C ARG A 67 -30.37 -2.18 11.51
N LYS A 68 -29.15 -2.66 11.29
CA LYS A 68 -28.44 -2.50 10.00
C LYS A 68 -29.10 -3.31 8.87
N LEU A 69 -29.56 -4.52 9.16
CA LEU A 69 -30.31 -5.36 8.21
C LEU A 69 -31.65 -4.72 7.86
N ALA A 70 -32.37 -4.18 8.84
CA ALA A 70 -33.63 -3.48 8.63
C ALA A 70 -33.44 -2.21 7.78
N ALA A 71 -32.40 -1.41 8.05
CA ALA A 71 -32.07 -0.24 7.25
C ALA A 71 -31.73 -0.63 5.80
N MET A 72 -30.91 -1.67 5.60
CA MET A 72 -30.54 -2.14 4.26
C MET A 72 -31.75 -2.68 3.46
N LEU A 73 -32.72 -3.33 4.12
CA LEU A 73 -33.96 -3.76 3.48
C LEU A 73 -34.86 -2.59 3.05
N LEU A 74 -34.83 -1.49 3.80
CA LEU A 74 -35.59 -0.27 3.48
C LEU A 74 -34.92 0.56 2.38
N ASP A 75 -33.60 0.61 2.37
CA ASP A 75 -32.81 1.41 1.42
C ASP A 75 -32.70 0.76 0.03
N ASP A 76 -32.41 -0.55 -0.01
CA ASP A 76 -32.15 -1.27 -1.26
C ASP A 76 -32.46 -2.79 -1.12
N PRO A 77 -33.70 -3.21 -1.44
CA PRO A 77 -34.11 -4.62 -1.32
C PRO A 77 -33.29 -5.59 -2.17
N LEU A 78 -32.76 -5.13 -3.32
CA LEU A 78 -31.94 -5.97 -4.21
C LEU A 78 -30.55 -6.22 -3.59
N ARG A 79 -29.99 -5.23 -2.91
CA ARG A 79 -28.74 -5.39 -2.15
C ARG A 79 -28.91 -6.33 -0.97
N ALA A 80 -30.01 -6.22 -0.24
CA ALA A 80 -30.32 -7.14 0.86
C ALA A 80 -30.48 -8.59 0.36
N PHE A 81 -31.18 -8.79 -0.76
CA PHE A 81 -31.30 -10.11 -1.39
C PHE A 81 -29.94 -10.67 -1.86
N THR A 82 -29.09 -9.81 -2.42
CA THR A 82 -27.72 -10.19 -2.85
C THR A 82 -26.86 -10.63 -1.66
N LEU A 83 -26.95 -9.93 -0.52
CA LEU A 83 -26.28 -10.33 0.71
C LEU A 83 -26.76 -11.69 1.23
N VAL A 84 -28.07 -11.94 1.22
CA VAL A 84 -28.65 -13.24 1.62
C VAL A 84 -28.17 -14.36 0.70
N CYS A 85 -28.14 -14.13 -0.60
CA CYS A 85 -27.60 -15.09 -1.57
C CYS A 85 -26.11 -15.38 -1.31
N ALA A 86 -25.31 -14.35 -0.98
CA ALA A 86 -23.90 -14.51 -0.63
C ALA A 86 -23.74 -15.33 0.67
N LEU A 87 -24.55 -15.09 1.70
CA LEU A 87 -24.56 -15.85 2.96
C LEU A 87 -24.88 -17.33 2.74
N VAL A 88 -25.89 -17.62 1.91
CA VAL A 88 -26.27 -19.00 1.58
C VAL A 88 -25.15 -19.70 0.81
N LYS A 89 -24.52 -19.02 -0.16
CA LYS A 89 -23.36 -19.57 -0.89
C LYS A 89 -22.19 -19.84 0.05
N TYR A 90 -21.84 -18.89 0.90
CA TYR A 90 -20.80 -19.03 1.91
C TYR A 90 -21.03 -20.26 2.80
N THR A 91 -22.23 -20.40 3.33
CA THR A 91 -22.60 -21.53 4.20
C THR A 91 -22.49 -22.88 3.49
N LYS A 92 -22.85 -22.95 2.20
CA LYS A 92 -22.73 -24.18 1.40
C LYS A 92 -21.27 -24.58 1.19
N VAL A 93 -20.44 -23.65 0.73
CA VAL A 93 -19.01 -23.88 0.45
C VAL A 93 -18.27 -24.28 1.72
N THR A 94 -18.55 -23.63 2.85
CA THR A 94 -17.90 -24.00 4.12
C THR A 94 -18.32 -25.40 4.57
N ARG A 95 -19.58 -25.80 4.42
CA ARG A 95 -20.02 -27.16 4.78
C ARG A 95 -19.36 -28.23 3.91
N GLU A 96 -19.18 -27.95 2.63
CA GLU A 96 -18.51 -28.85 1.69
C GLU A 96 -17.03 -29.04 2.04
N LEU A 97 -16.29 -27.95 2.28
CA LEU A 97 -14.90 -28.00 2.70
C LEU A 97 -14.71 -28.72 4.04
N LEU A 98 -15.61 -28.50 4.99
CA LEU A 98 -15.58 -29.21 6.27
C LEU A 98 -15.84 -30.71 6.11
N SER A 99 -16.72 -31.12 5.18
CA SER A 99 -16.93 -32.53 4.86
C SER A 99 -15.66 -33.18 4.32
N ILE A 100 -14.99 -32.53 3.37
CA ILE A 100 -13.74 -33.03 2.78
C ILE A 100 -12.65 -33.16 3.84
N CYS A 101 -12.51 -32.16 4.71
CA CYS A 101 -11.56 -32.20 5.83
C CYS A 101 -11.88 -33.33 6.81
N HIS A 102 -13.16 -33.56 7.12
CA HIS A 102 -13.59 -34.65 7.99
C HIS A 102 -13.28 -36.03 7.40
N ASP A 103 -13.56 -36.23 6.11
CA ASP A 103 -13.29 -37.48 5.42
C ASP A 103 -11.79 -37.79 5.35
N HIS A 104 -10.97 -36.76 5.16
CA HIS A 104 -9.52 -36.90 5.23
C HIS A 104 -9.03 -37.24 6.64
N MET A 105 -9.48 -36.49 7.67
CA MET A 105 -9.12 -36.72 9.06
C MET A 105 -9.56 -38.09 9.58
N SER A 106 -10.64 -38.63 9.03
CA SER A 106 -11.17 -39.97 9.35
C SER A 106 -10.46 -41.09 8.56
N ASN A 107 -9.39 -40.78 7.82
CA ASN A 107 -8.65 -41.68 6.92
C ASN A 107 -9.54 -42.37 5.85
N ARG A 108 -10.66 -41.74 5.46
CA ARG A 108 -11.54 -42.26 4.39
C ARG A 108 -11.04 -41.87 3.00
N VAL A 109 -10.31 -40.75 2.92
CA VAL A 109 -9.80 -40.15 1.68
C VAL A 109 -8.32 -39.85 1.84
N SER A 110 -7.51 -40.14 0.81
CA SER A 110 -6.08 -39.87 0.83
C SER A 110 -5.79 -38.37 0.86
N THR A 111 -4.60 -37.96 1.30
CA THR A 111 -4.23 -36.53 1.30
C THR A 111 -4.29 -35.92 -0.09
N VAL A 112 -3.95 -36.69 -1.13
CA VAL A 112 -3.97 -36.23 -2.52
C VAL A 112 -5.40 -35.97 -2.98
N ASP A 113 -6.29 -36.94 -2.76
CA ASP A 113 -7.71 -36.84 -3.15
C ASP A 113 -8.46 -35.75 -2.37
N ALA A 114 -8.13 -35.58 -1.09
CA ALA A 114 -8.70 -34.53 -0.25
C ALA A 114 -8.24 -33.14 -0.73
N THR A 115 -6.96 -33.00 -1.09
CA THR A 115 -6.43 -31.74 -1.62
C THR A 115 -7.09 -31.39 -2.96
N GLN A 116 -7.25 -32.37 -3.85
CA GLN A 116 -7.95 -32.17 -5.12
C GLN A 116 -9.41 -31.78 -4.92
N SER A 117 -10.11 -32.42 -3.98
CA SER A 117 -11.50 -32.10 -3.65
C SER A 117 -11.66 -30.71 -3.06
N VAL A 118 -10.72 -30.26 -2.20
CA VAL A 118 -10.70 -28.88 -1.68
C VAL A 118 -10.52 -27.88 -2.82
N VAL A 119 -9.56 -28.13 -3.72
CA VAL A 119 -9.33 -27.25 -4.88
C VAL A 119 -10.58 -27.16 -5.75
N GLN A 120 -11.23 -28.29 -6.04
CA GLN A 120 -12.45 -28.33 -6.82
C GLN A 120 -13.60 -27.53 -6.17
N ALA A 121 -13.85 -27.76 -4.87
CA ALA A 121 -14.89 -27.06 -4.13
C ALA A 121 -14.65 -25.53 -4.08
N VAL A 122 -13.40 -25.09 -4.04
CA VAL A 122 -13.04 -23.66 -4.09
C VAL A 122 -13.23 -23.09 -5.50
N VAL A 123 -12.83 -23.83 -6.55
CA VAL A 123 -12.98 -23.40 -7.94
C VAL A 123 -14.45 -23.27 -8.33
N GLU A 124 -15.30 -24.23 -7.94
CA GLU A 124 -16.75 -24.17 -8.18
C GLU A 124 -17.45 -23.05 -7.41
N ALA A 125 -16.87 -22.62 -6.29
CA ALA A 125 -17.37 -21.53 -5.47
C ALA A 125 -17.03 -20.13 -6.02
N LEU A 126 -16.00 -20.02 -6.88
CA LEU A 126 -15.60 -18.77 -7.49
C LEU A 126 -16.50 -18.44 -8.70
N PRO A 127 -16.78 -17.15 -8.96
CA PRO A 127 -17.43 -16.77 -10.21
C PRO A 127 -16.58 -17.23 -11.41
N PRO A 128 -17.20 -17.61 -12.54
CA PRO A 128 -16.45 -18.00 -13.73
C PRO A 128 -15.50 -16.87 -14.13
N LEU A 129 -14.24 -17.23 -14.38
CA LEU A 129 -13.28 -16.33 -14.99
C LEU A 129 -13.77 -16.04 -16.41
N ASP A 130 -14.02 -14.77 -16.74
CA ASP A 130 -14.27 -14.36 -18.11
C ASP A 130 -13.04 -14.76 -18.94
N ALA A 131 -13.19 -15.81 -19.75
CA ALA A 131 -12.37 -16.01 -20.92
C ALA A 131 -12.84 -14.98 -21.95
N ASP A 132 -12.00 -13.97 -22.21
CA ASP A 132 -11.79 -13.32 -23.51
C ASP A 132 -10.90 -12.07 -23.34
N VAL A 133 -9.58 -12.27 -23.25
CA VAL A 133 -8.59 -11.56 -24.07
C VAL A 133 -7.42 -12.54 -24.23
N GLU A 134 -7.42 -13.26 -25.35
CA GLU A 134 -6.30 -14.09 -25.77
C GLU A 134 -5.02 -13.24 -25.88
N GLY A 135 -3.94 -13.75 -25.30
CA GLY A 135 -2.59 -13.40 -25.70
C GLY A 135 -2.17 -14.37 -26.79
N ASP A 136 -1.90 -13.85 -27.98
CA ASP A 136 -1.16 -14.56 -29.01
C ASP A 136 0.30 -14.11 -28.94
N ASP A 137 1.12 -14.94 -28.30
CA ASP A 137 2.53 -15.13 -28.69
C ASP A 137 2.59 -16.53 -29.32
N ASP A 138 3.00 -16.66 -30.59
CA ASP A 138 4.25 -17.34 -30.97
C ASP A 138 4.37 -17.48 -32.50
N ASP A 139 5.63 -17.43 -32.92
CA ASP A 139 6.19 -17.59 -34.25
C ASP A 139 5.82 -18.93 -34.95
N GLY A 140 5.95 -18.97 -36.29
CA GLY A 140 6.14 -20.25 -37.00
C GLY A 140 5.57 -20.35 -38.42
N ASP A 141 6.37 -19.88 -39.37
CA ASP A 141 6.53 -20.27 -40.78
C ASP A 141 5.60 -21.29 -41.50
N GLU A 142 5.32 -20.90 -42.75
CA GLU A 142 5.38 -21.68 -44.00
C GLU A 142 4.20 -22.56 -44.51
N GLU A 143 3.90 -22.29 -45.79
CA GLU A 143 3.27 -23.12 -46.85
C GLU A 143 1.73 -23.28 -46.87
N VAL A 144 0.99 -23.35 -47.99
CA VAL A 144 1.15 -23.19 -49.45
C VAL A 144 -0.28 -23.18 -50.06
N GLU A 145 -0.52 -22.30 -51.04
CA GLU A 145 -1.42 -22.38 -52.22
C GLU A 145 -2.87 -22.97 -52.25
N LYS A 146 -3.78 -22.16 -52.84
CA LYS A 146 -4.77 -22.39 -53.96
C LYS A 146 -6.19 -21.91 -53.61
N GLN A 147 -6.68 -20.80 -54.19
CA GLN A 147 -7.32 -20.57 -55.52
C GLN A 147 -8.77 -21.06 -55.67
N GLU A 148 -9.55 -20.28 -56.44
CA GLU A 148 -10.94 -20.48 -56.95
C GLU A 148 -12.08 -19.98 -56.02
N ASP A 149 -13.14 -19.31 -56.46
CA ASP A 149 -13.47 -18.60 -57.70
C ASP A 149 -14.64 -17.62 -57.42
N LYS A 150 -14.82 -16.62 -58.28
CA LYS A 150 -15.77 -15.48 -58.27
C LYS A 150 -17.23 -15.93 -58.65
N PRO A 151 -18.30 -15.08 -58.82
CA PRO A 151 -18.37 -13.59 -58.88
C PRO A 151 -19.69 -12.87 -58.40
N VAL A 152 -19.75 -11.54 -58.66
CA VAL A 152 -20.90 -10.58 -58.89
C VAL A 152 -21.80 -10.22 -57.67
N GLU A 153 -22.24 -8.98 -57.36
CA GLU A 153 -22.66 -7.79 -58.15
C GLU A 153 -22.38 -6.43 -57.44
N ARG A 154 -22.19 -5.39 -58.26
CA ARG A 154 -22.28 -3.94 -57.93
C ARG A 154 -23.65 -3.39 -58.37
N PRO A 155 -24.06 -2.19 -57.91
CA PRO A 155 -23.91 -1.01 -58.79
C PRO A 155 -23.38 0.25 -58.07
N VAL A 156 -22.40 0.98 -58.64
CA VAL A 156 -22.51 2.27 -59.41
C VAL A 156 -22.55 3.50 -58.47
N GLN A 157 -21.40 4.14 -58.22
CA GLN A 157 -20.85 5.36 -58.86
C GLN A 157 -21.59 6.66 -58.52
N GLU A 158 -20.86 7.62 -57.93
CA GLU A 158 -20.58 8.91 -58.59
C GLU A 158 -19.36 9.57 -57.94
N ALA A 159 -18.46 10.05 -58.78
CA ALA A 159 -17.24 10.78 -58.43
C ALA A 159 -17.17 12.02 -59.31
N THR A 160 -16.82 13.17 -58.73
CA THR A 160 -16.24 14.31 -59.47
C THR A 160 -15.29 15.07 -58.52
N VAL A 161 -13.97 14.98 -58.70
CA VAL A 161 -13.05 15.78 -59.55
C VAL A 161 -12.21 16.74 -58.70
N LYS A 162 -10.88 16.56 -58.77
CA LYS A 162 -9.82 17.44 -58.28
C LYS A 162 -9.62 18.64 -59.22
N VAL A 163 -9.24 19.80 -58.69
CA VAL A 163 -8.43 20.80 -59.41
C VAL A 163 -7.39 21.40 -58.46
N ASP A 164 -6.12 21.30 -58.86
CA ASP A 164 -4.95 21.96 -58.30
C ASP A 164 -4.91 23.46 -58.65
N ALA A 165 -4.47 24.31 -57.72
CA ALA A 165 -3.86 25.61 -58.04
C ALA A 165 -2.85 26.02 -56.97
N LYS A 166 -1.66 26.41 -57.45
CA LYS A 166 -0.44 26.77 -56.71
C LYS A 166 -0.26 28.29 -56.76
N MET A 167 -0.06 28.97 -55.63
CA MET A 167 0.77 30.21 -55.55
C MET A 167 1.06 30.67 -54.10
N THR A 168 2.35 30.65 -53.76
CA THR A 168 3.19 31.60 -52.96
C THR A 168 2.56 32.56 -51.91
N GLY A 169 3.15 32.57 -50.70
CA GLY A 169 2.82 33.42 -49.52
C GLY A 169 3.15 34.92 -49.62
N PRO A 170 3.13 35.71 -48.52
CA PRO A 170 3.96 35.47 -47.32
C PRO A 170 3.30 35.77 -45.93
N SER A 171 3.91 35.18 -44.89
CA SER A 171 4.08 35.62 -43.49
C SER A 171 2.97 36.46 -42.80
N GLN A 172 2.40 35.95 -41.70
CA GLN A 172 2.51 36.56 -40.36
C GLN A 172 1.76 35.73 -39.29
N LEU A 173 2.50 35.34 -38.27
CA LEU A 173 2.13 35.27 -36.84
C LEU A 173 0.68 34.90 -36.50
N SER A 174 0.40 33.63 -36.23
CA SER A 174 -0.54 33.21 -35.19
C SER A 174 -0.38 31.73 -34.85
N GLU A 175 -0.28 31.47 -33.54
CA GLU A 175 -0.66 30.25 -32.83
C GLU A 175 -0.33 28.90 -33.47
N LYS A 176 0.86 28.38 -33.16
CA LYS A 176 1.16 26.96 -33.36
C LYS A 176 0.42 26.14 -32.31
N LEU A 177 -0.71 25.58 -32.75
CA LEU A 177 -1.33 24.35 -32.26
C LEU A 177 -0.31 23.42 -31.59
N THR A 178 -0.57 23.08 -30.33
CA THR A 178 0.02 21.95 -29.62
C THR A 178 -0.42 20.66 -30.30
N THR A 179 0.32 20.24 -31.33
CA THR A 179 0.21 18.87 -31.84
C THR A 179 0.60 17.93 -30.71
N SER A 180 -0.33 17.08 -30.25
CA SER A 180 -0.04 15.94 -29.39
C SER A 180 1.04 15.08 -30.07
N ALA A 181 2.29 15.31 -29.70
CA ALA A 181 3.40 14.50 -30.17
C ALA A 181 3.24 13.14 -29.49
N VAL A 182 2.86 12.13 -30.26
CA VAL A 182 2.84 10.73 -29.80
C VAL A 182 4.21 10.15 -30.11
N ALA A 183 4.87 9.58 -29.11
CA ALA A 183 6.19 8.98 -29.30
C ALA A 183 6.06 7.64 -30.06
N THR A 184 6.89 7.46 -31.09
CA THR A 184 6.95 6.21 -31.87
C THR A 184 7.64 5.07 -31.11
N ASP A 185 8.67 5.39 -30.32
CA ASP A 185 9.41 4.45 -29.46
C ASP A 185 9.60 5.07 -28.05
N PRO A 186 8.56 5.05 -27.19
CA PRO A 186 8.61 5.69 -25.88
C PRO A 186 9.74 5.17 -24.99
N ALA A 187 9.92 3.85 -24.98
CA ALA A 187 10.91 3.19 -24.13
C ALA A 187 12.34 3.52 -24.57
N GLY A 188 12.64 3.46 -25.87
CA GLY A 188 13.97 3.80 -26.37
C GLY A 188 14.27 5.30 -26.29
N ILE A 189 13.28 6.18 -26.46
CA ILE A 189 13.45 7.62 -26.19
C ILE A 189 13.88 7.84 -24.74
N MET A 190 13.17 7.23 -23.77
CA MET A 190 13.51 7.42 -22.36
C MET A 190 14.84 6.76 -21.99
N ARG A 191 15.15 5.57 -22.50
CA ARG A 191 16.48 4.93 -22.28
C ARG A 191 17.62 5.80 -22.77
N ARG A 192 17.49 6.43 -23.94
CA ARG A 192 18.49 7.37 -24.47
C ARG A 192 18.59 8.65 -23.63
N ALA A 193 17.48 9.11 -23.07
CA ALA A 193 17.46 10.25 -22.16
C ALA A 193 18.22 9.94 -20.88
N VAL A 194 17.89 8.83 -20.21
CA VAL A 194 18.57 8.37 -18.99
C VAL A 194 20.06 8.14 -19.23
N GLY A 195 20.44 7.53 -20.36
CA GLY A 195 21.85 7.30 -20.67
C GLY A 195 22.68 8.56 -20.98
N ARG A 196 22.03 9.70 -21.24
CA ARG A 196 22.69 11.01 -21.45
C ARG A 196 22.56 11.93 -20.24
N ASP A 197 21.71 11.57 -19.29
CA ASP A 197 21.44 12.37 -18.11
C ASP A 197 22.68 12.38 -17.20
N VAL A 198 23.03 13.56 -16.68
CA VAL A 198 24.21 13.74 -15.82
C VAL A 198 23.95 13.34 -14.36
N GLY A 199 22.74 12.85 -14.05
CA GLY A 199 22.29 12.46 -12.71
C GLY A 199 21.34 13.46 -12.07
N ASP A 200 21.16 14.64 -12.65
CA ASP A 200 20.27 15.69 -12.15
C ASP A 200 18.82 15.58 -12.67
N GLY A 201 18.55 14.61 -13.54
CA GLY A 201 17.24 14.37 -14.14
C GLY A 201 16.83 15.40 -15.20
N SER A 202 17.69 16.36 -15.55
CA SER A 202 17.38 17.43 -16.50
C SER A 202 16.94 16.90 -17.88
N THR A 203 17.59 15.84 -18.37
CA THR A 203 17.30 15.27 -19.69
C THR A 203 15.98 14.48 -19.65
N VAL A 204 15.73 13.75 -18.56
CA VAL A 204 14.47 13.04 -18.34
C VAL A 204 13.30 14.03 -18.25
N LEU A 205 13.47 15.11 -17.48
CA LEU A 205 12.48 16.18 -17.34
C LEU A 205 12.19 16.88 -18.67
N GLU A 206 13.20 17.14 -19.51
CA GLU A 206 13.00 17.72 -20.84
C GLU A 206 12.13 16.82 -21.74
N ILE A 207 12.41 15.52 -21.76
CA ILE A 207 11.62 14.55 -22.54
C ILE A 207 10.19 14.47 -22.02
N MET A 208 9.97 14.41 -20.71
CA MET A 208 8.63 14.42 -20.14
C MET A 208 7.86 15.69 -20.52
N LYS A 209 8.50 16.87 -20.48
CA LYS A 209 7.90 18.14 -20.92
C LYS A 209 7.60 18.18 -22.42
N LYS A 210 8.42 17.50 -23.25
CA LYS A 210 8.23 17.42 -24.70
C LYS A 210 7.05 16.54 -25.11
N PHE A 211 6.73 15.53 -24.31
CA PHE A 211 5.62 14.59 -24.56
C PHE A 211 4.61 14.58 -23.40
N PRO A 212 3.97 15.73 -23.08
CA PRO A 212 3.18 15.88 -21.86
C PRO A 212 1.88 15.07 -21.87
N THR A 213 1.44 14.55 -23.03
CA THR A 213 0.20 13.78 -23.18
C THR A 213 0.43 12.28 -23.40
N ASP A 214 1.68 11.85 -23.63
CA ASP A 214 1.99 10.45 -23.87
C ASP A 214 2.25 9.71 -22.55
N VAL A 215 1.21 9.03 -22.04
CA VAL A 215 1.25 8.30 -20.77
C VAL A 215 2.40 7.28 -20.69
N ARG A 216 2.87 6.73 -21.84
CA ARG A 216 3.96 5.75 -21.88
C ARG A 216 5.29 6.42 -21.61
N ILE A 217 5.55 7.58 -22.25
CA ILE A 217 6.72 8.40 -21.94
C ILE A 217 6.70 8.82 -20.48
N GLN A 218 5.54 9.31 -20.01
CA GLN A 218 5.40 9.76 -18.63
C GLN A 218 5.64 8.64 -17.62
N SER A 219 5.11 7.44 -17.86
CA SER A 219 5.33 6.27 -17.01
C SER A 219 6.81 5.85 -16.96
N HIS A 220 7.48 5.82 -18.12
CA HIS A 220 8.92 5.55 -18.16
C HIS A 220 9.74 6.66 -17.50
N GLY A 221 9.29 7.92 -17.62
CA GLY A 221 9.89 9.09 -17.00
C GLY A 221 9.83 9.04 -15.48
N VAL A 222 8.63 8.83 -14.91
CA VAL A 222 8.45 8.66 -13.45
C VAL A 222 9.32 7.52 -12.91
N ARG A 223 9.40 6.39 -13.63
CA ARG A 223 10.28 5.27 -13.25
C ARG A 223 11.76 5.64 -13.29
N ALA A 224 12.20 6.42 -14.27
CA ALA A 224 13.56 6.91 -14.36
C ALA A 224 13.88 7.91 -13.24
N LEU A 225 13.00 8.88 -12.99
CA LEU A 225 13.15 9.87 -11.91
C LEU A 225 13.23 9.21 -10.54
N LYS A 226 12.43 8.16 -10.28
CA LYS A 226 12.54 7.34 -9.07
C LYS A 226 13.96 6.76 -8.91
N GLY A 227 14.54 6.23 -9.98
CA GLY A 227 15.90 5.69 -9.96
C GLY A 227 16.96 6.75 -9.67
N LEU A 228 16.79 7.96 -10.22
CA LEU A 228 17.68 9.09 -10.01
C LEU A 228 17.61 9.61 -8.58
N ILE A 229 16.40 9.80 -8.04
CA ILE A 229 16.18 10.23 -6.65
C ILE A 229 16.81 9.25 -5.66
N ARG A 230 16.72 7.94 -5.90
CA ARG A 230 17.41 6.92 -5.09
C ARG A 230 18.94 7.01 -5.21
N SER A 231 19.46 7.34 -6.40
CA SER A 231 20.91 7.44 -6.60
C SER A 231 21.57 8.64 -5.92
N VAL A 232 20.81 9.70 -5.63
CA VAL A 232 21.27 10.84 -4.81
C VAL A 232 21.67 10.34 -3.42
N VAL A 233 20.84 9.48 -2.81
CA VAL A 233 21.11 8.84 -1.51
C VAL A 233 22.36 7.98 -1.56
N ASP A 234 22.50 7.14 -2.58
CA ASP A 234 23.66 6.26 -2.74
C ASP A 234 24.97 7.07 -2.89
N SER A 235 24.90 8.30 -3.42
CA SER A 235 26.04 9.21 -3.52
C SER A 235 26.39 9.84 -2.18
N GLU A 236 25.39 10.36 -1.46
CA GLU A 236 25.57 10.98 -0.14
C GLU A 236 26.05 9.97 0.92
N ALA A 237 25.47 8.76 0.94
CA ALA A 237 25.89 7.70 1.85
C ALA A 237 27.34 7.25 1.59
N LYS A 238 27.78 7.23 0.32
CA LYS A 238 29.18 6.94 -0.04
C LYS A 238 30.12 8.07 0.38
N LYS A 239 29.72 9.34 0.20
CA LYS A 239 30.49 10.51 0.67
C LYS A 239 30.68 10.48 2.20
N ALA A 240 29.60 10.24 2.95
CA ALA A 240 29.66 10.12 4.42
C ALA A 240 30.52 8.93 4.89
N SER A 241 30.50 7.80 4.18
CA SER A 241 31.35 6.65 4.51
C SER A 241 32.84 6.89 4.27
N ALA A 242 33.20 7.69 3.25
CA ALA A 242 34.59 8.03 2.93
C ALA A 242 35.21 8.99 3.96
N GLU A 243 34.41 9.85 4.57
CA GLU A 243 34.85 10.78 5.63
C GLU A 243 35.02 10.09 7.00
N SER A 244 34.46 8.89 7.19
CA SER A 244 34.54 8.14 8.45
C SER A 244 35.80 7.28 8.64
N PHE A 245 36.67 7.17 7.63
CA PHE A 245 37.94 6.46 7.72
C PHE A 245 39.12 7.45 7.76
N PRO A 246 39.78 7.66 8.91
CA PRO A 246 41.00 8.46 8.95
C PRO A 246 42.12 7.64 8.31
N THR A 247 42.45 7.95 7.06
CA THR A 247 43.63 7.36 6.42
C THR A 247 44.85 8.06 7.01
N THR A 248 45.49 7.41 7.98
CA THR A 248 46.84 7.76 8.43
C THR A 248 47.79 7.70 7.22
N VAL A 249 48.40 8.83 6.84
CA VAL A 249 49.85 9.01 6.56
C VAL A 249 50.12 10.40 5.90
N SER A 250 50.99 11.17 6.58
CA SER A 250 51.98 12.17 6.10
C SER A 250 51.56 13.57 5.64
N THR A 251 51.78 14.52 6.57
CA THR A 251 52.45 15.84 6.44
C THR A 251 52.49 16.60 5.11
N HIS A 252 52.06 17.87 5.21
CA HIS A 252 52.23 19.04 4.33
C HIS A 252 51.13 19.26 3.28
N GLU A 253 50.17 20.12 3.63
CA GLU A 253 49.70 21.31 2.90
C GLU A 253 48.37 21.79 3.53
N GLU A 254 48.47 22.67 4.55
CA GLU A 254 47.31 23.38 5.14
C GLU A 254 47.13 24.72 4.41
N GLU A 255 46.72 24.72 3.14
CA GLU A 255 46.28 25.97 2.46
C GLU A 255 45.03 25.84 1.56
N ASP A 256 44.37 24.68 1.43
CA ASP A 256 43.23 24.49 0.49
C ASP A 256 41.86 24.11 1.13
N GLU A 257 41.67 24.27 2.44
CA GLU A 257 40.39 23.86 3.09
C GLU A 257 39.22 24.84 2.92
N GLU A 258 39.45 26.11 2.58
CA GLU A 258 38.35 27.08 2.41
C GLU A 258 37.65 26.97 1.04
N ASP A 259 38.38 26.71 -0.06
CA ASP A 259 37.83 26.65 -1.43
C ASP A 259 36.95 25.40 -1.67
N HIS A 260 37.27 24.28 -1.00
CA HIS A 260 36.50 23.05 -1.09
C HIS A 260 35.14 23.09 -0.35
N THR A 261 34.94 24.02 0.57
CA THR A 261 33.67 24.14 1.33
C THR A 261 32.61 24.93 0.57
N GLU A 262 33.00 25.97 -0.16
CA GLU A 262 32.08 26.75 -1.00
C GLU A 262 31.57 25.94 -2.20
N ASP A 263 32.45 25.20 -2.88
CA ASP A 263 32.08 24.33 -4.00
C ASP A 263 31.17 23.17 -3.57
N ARG A 264 31.38 22.59 -2.38
CA ARG A 264 30.48 21.56 -1.81
C ARG A 264 29.08 22.10 -1.53
N HIS A 265 28.97 23.28 -0.91
CA HIS A 265 27.66 23.90 -0.65
C HIS A 265 26.91 24.25 -1.94
N LEU A 266 27.61 24.64 -3.00
CA LEU A 266 27.03 24.88 -4.32
C LEU A 266 26.50 23.59 -4.98
N GLU A 267 27.24 22.48 -4.86
CA GLU A 267 26.81 21.16 -5.36
C GLU A 267 25.59 20.62 -4.60
N ASP A 268 25.57 20.75 -3.27
CA ASP A 268 24.46 20.27 -2.44
C ASP A 268 23.17 21.05 -2.73
N GLN A 269 23.25 22.38 -2.84
CA GLN A 269 22.11 23.23 -3.21
C GLN A 269 21.58 22.90 -4.62
N LYS A 270 22.48 22.59 -5.57
CA LYS A 270 22.10 22.21 -6.93
C LYS A 270 21.42 20.85 -6.96
N THR A 271 21.91 19.90 -6.18
CA THR A 271 21.34 18.55 -6.06
C THR A 271 19.95 18.61 -5.45
N GLU A 272 19.79 19.36 -4.35
CA GLU A 272 18.50 19.55 -3.69
C GLU A 272 17.48 20.21 -4.62
N LYS A 273 17.88 21.28 -5.33
CA LYS A 273 17.02 21.93 -6.33
C LYS A 273 16.60 20.98 -7.45
N SER A 274 17.48 20.10 -7.88
CA SER A 274 17.19 19.12 -8.93
C SER A 274 16.19 18.07 -8.45
N SER A 275 16.40 17.51 -7.25
CA SER A 275 15.46 16.57 -6.62
C SER A 275 14.08 17.17 -6.41
N ARG A 276 13.99 18.44 -6.00
CA ARG A 276 12.72 19.17 -5.91
C ARG A 276 11.97 19.24 -7.25
N LEU A 277 12.68 19.51 -8.35
CA LEU A 277 12.07 19.55 -9.69
C LEU A 277 11.61 18.17 -10.17
N MET A 278 12.39 17.12 -9.86
CA MET A 278 12.02 15.74 -10.18
C MET A 278 10.74 15.33 -9.46
N VAL A 279 10.64 15.60 -8.16
CA VAL A 279 9.48 15.25 -7.34
C VAL A 279 8.24 16.04 -7.74
N GLN A 280 8.39 17.34 -8.04
CA GLN A 280 7.30 18.15 -8.57
C GLN A 280 6.75 17.57 -9.87
N MET A 281 7.64 17.19 -10.81
CA MET A 281 7.22 16.54 -12.06
C MET A 281 6.46 15.23 -11.80
N VAL A 282 6.94 14.40 -10.87
CA VAL A 282 6.27 13.14 -10.50
C VAL A 282 4.87 13.41 -9.98
N ILE A 283 4.70 14.36 -9.06
CA ILE A 283 3.40 14.72 -8.49
C ILE A 283 2.45 15.24 -9.57
N ASP A 284 2.92 16.14 -10.44
CA ASP A 284 2.09 16.68 -11.52
C ASP A 284 1.67 15.59 -12.52
N THR A 285 2.58 14.65 -12.81
CA THR A 285 2.30 13.51 -13.68
C THR A 285 1.30 12.54 -13.04
N MET A 286 1.42 12.27 -11.73
CA MET A 286 0.44 11.46 -11.00
C MET A 286 -0.96 12.07 -11.06
N LYS A 287 -1.08 13.40 -10.91
CA LYS A 287 -2.35 14.11 -11.04
C LYS A 287 -2.92 14.06 -12.46
N GLN A 288 -2.05 14.13 -13.46
CA GLN A 288 -2.47 14.15 -14.86
C GLN A 288 -2.94 12.77 -15.36
N PHE A 289 -2.38 11.69 -14.83
CA PHE A 289 -2.66 10.32 -15.27
C PHE A 289 -3.12 9.40 -14.13
N PRO A 290 -4.25 9.70 -13.46
CA PRO A 290 -4.75 8.91 -12.32
C PRO A 290 -5.05 7.45 -12.70
N GLU A 291 -5.49 7.20 -13.95
CA GLU A 291 -5.84 5.88 -14.45
C GLU A 291 -4.64 4.96 -14.72
N SER A 292 -3.43 5.51 -14.80
CA SER A 292 -2.22 4.72 -15.07
C SER A 292 -1.69 4.11 -13.77
N LEU A 293 -2.20 2.95 -13.39
CA LEU A 293 -1.85 2.25 -12.14
C LEU A 293 -0.34 2.02 -11.97
N ALA A 294 0.37 1.65 -13.05
CA ALA A 294 1.82 1.47 -13.01
C ALA A 294 2.57 2.79 -12.73
N LEU A 295 2.07 3.91 -13.27
CA LEU A 295 2.61 5.24 -13.02
C LEU A 295 2.33 5.67 -11.58
N GLN A 296 1.11 5.46 -11.09
CA GLN A 296 0.74 5.77 -9.70
C GLN A 296 1.63 5.00 -8.71
N ARG A 297 1.88 3.71 -8.96
CA ARG A 297 2.77 2.90 -8.12
C ARG A 297 4.20 3.42 -8.14
N ASP A 298 4.76 3.70 -9.31
CA ASP A 298 6.12 4.25 -9.40
C ASP A 298 6.23 5.65 -8.80
N GLY A 299 5.17 6.45 -8.91
CA GLY A 299 5.04 7.76 -8.26
C GLY A 299 5.03 7.65 -6.74
N LEU A 300 4.22 6.75 -6.17
CA LEU A 300 4.20 6.48 -4.72
C LEU A 300 5.57 6.05 -4.20
N LEU A 301 6.23 5.10 -4.88
CA LEU A 301 7.58 4.66 -4.52
C LEU A 301 8.60 5.80 -4.59
N CYS A 302 8.47 6.69 -5.58
CA CYS A 302 9.31 7.87 -5.73
C CYS A 302 9.12 8.87 -4.58
N LEU A 303 7.87 9.14 -4.19
CA LEU A 303 7.55 10.01 -3.06
C LEU A 303 8.07 9.45 -1.74
N ALA A 304 7.92 8.14 -1.52
CA ALA A 304 8.43 7.47 -0.33
C ALA A 304 9.96 7.53 -0.25
N GLU A 305 10.64 7.24 -1.37
CA GLU A 305 12.10 7.36 -1.44
C GLU A 305 12.54 8.79 -1.11
N TYR A 306 11.92 9.79 -1.73
CA TYR A 306 12.26 11.19 -1.49
C TYR A 306 11.99 11.62 -0.03
N ALA A 307 10.83 11.23 0.53
CA ALA A 307 10.46 11.55 1.90
C ALA A 307 11.45 10.99 2.94
N ASN A 308 12.05 9.83 2.67
CA ASN A 308 12.95 9.16 3.61
C ASN A 308 14.39 9.72 3.60
N GLN A 309 14.72 10.66 2.70
CA GLN A 309 16.08 11.21 2.60
C GLN A 309 16.31 12.36 3.58
N ALA A 310 15.30 13.20 3.80
CA ALA A 310 15.40 14.38 4.66
C ALA A 310 14.01 14.83 5.14
N ASP A 311 13.95 15.32 6.37
CA ASP A 311 12.70 15.79 7.00
C ASP A 311 12.06 16.94 6.21
N GLU A 312 12.87 17.81 5.59
CA GLU A 312 12.44 18.96 4.79
C GLU A 312 11.67 18.54 3.53
N HIS A 313 11.91 17.32 3.03
CA HIS A 313 11.26 16.80 1.84
C HIS A 313 9.75 16.63 2.00
N ILE A 314 9.27 16.39 3.23
CA ILE A 314 7.83 16.32 3.51
C ILE A 314 7.13 17.66 3.24
N ALA A 315 7.77 18.79 3.56
CA ALA A 315 7.22 20.11 3.28
C ALA A 315 7.12 20.36 1.76
N ILE A 316 8.08 19.86 0.99
CA ILE A 316 8.13 19.95 -0.46
C ILE A 316 7.03 19.08 -1.10
N ILE A 317 6.90 17.82 -0.67
CA ILE A 317 5.82 16.93 -1.11
C ILE A 317 4.47 17.59 -0.81
N THR A 318 4.30 18.19 0.36
CA THR A 318 3.03 18.78 0.78
C THR A 318 2.68 20.04 -0.01
N SER A 319 3.61 20.99 -0.15
CA SER A 319 3.41 22.23 -0.90
C SER A 319 3.08 21.99 -2.37
N SER A 320 3.55 20.87 -2.93
CA SER A 320 3.27 20.42 -4.29
C SER A 320 1.90 19.73 -4.44
N GLY A 321 1.15 19.52 -3.34
CA GLY A 321 -0.10 18.72 -3.33
C GLY A 321 0.13 17.21 -3.44
N GLY A 322 1.33 16.74 -3.06
CA GLY A 322 1.74 15.35 -3.12
C GLY A 322 0.97 14.45 -2.15
N ILE A 323 0.58 14.94 -0.97
CA ILE A 323 -0.21 14.15 0.00
C ILE A 323 -1.58 13.76 -0.57
N ILE A 324 -2.24 14.67 -1.29
CA ILE A 324 -3.53 14.38 -1.95
C ILE A 324 -3.31 13.34 -3.06
N SER A 325 -2.31 13.54 -3.90
CA SER A 325 -1.97 12.64 -5.02
C SER A 325 -1.59 11.24 -4.52
N LEU A 326 -0.91 11.16 -3.37
CA LEU A 326 -0.54 9.92 -2.69
C LEU A 326 -1.77 9.17 -2.18
N ILE A 327 -2.71 9.87 -1.54
CA ILE A 327 -3.97 9.28 -1.07
C ILE A 327 -4.78 8.75 -2.27
N ASP A 328 -4.92 9.54 -3.33
CA ASP A 328 -5.66 9.14 -4.54
C ASP A 328 -5.01 7.90 -5.20
N ALA A 329 -3.68 7.86 -5.27
CA ALA A 329 -2.94 6.72 -5.79
C ALA A 329 -3.12 5.45 -4.95
N MET A 330 -3.11 5.57 -3.62
CA MET A 330 -3.37 4.43 -2.72
C MET A 330 -4.82 3.93 -2.83
N VAL A 331 -5.80 4.82 -3.04
CA VAL A 331 -7.20 4.46 -3.31
C VAL A 331 -7.33 3.71 -4.64
N ALA A 332 -6.57 4.11 -5.67
CA ALA A 332 -6.53 3.44 -6.97
C ALA A 332 -5.78 2.09 -6.94
N LEU A 333 -4.88 1.89 -5.97
CA LEU A 333 -4.03 0.71 -5.82
C LEU A 333 -4.26 -0.02 -4.48
N PRO A 334 -5.50 -0.40 -4.14
CA PRO A 334 -5.80 -0.86 -2.79
C PRO A 334 -5.22 -2.26 -2.49
N ASP A 335 -4.93 -3.07 -3.51
CA ASP A 335 -4.31 -4.40 -3.38
C ASP A 335 -2.79 -4.43 -3.61
N ASP A 336 -2.19 -3.31 -4.04
CA ASP A 336 -0.76 -3.25 -4.28
C ASP A 336 -0.02 -2.96 -2.96
N ILE A 337 0.59 -4.01 -2.40
CA ILE A 337 1.32 -3.94 -1.13
C ILE A 337 2.46 -2.91 -1.22
N PRO A 338 3.36 -2.93 -2.23
CA PRO A 338 4.39 -1.90 -2.37
C PRO A 338 3.84 -0.46 -2.41
N ALA A 339 2.75 -0.22 -3.13
CA ALA A 339 2.09 1.09 -3.20
C ALA A 339 1.59 1.54 -1.81
N ASN A 340 0.91 0.63 -1.09
CA ASN A 340 0.40 0.93 0.24
C ASN A 340 1.54 1.15 1.24
N MET A 341 2.58 0.32 1.22
CA MET A 341 3.77 0.52 2.07
C MET A 341 4.44 1.86 1.78
N ALA A 342 4.61 2.23 0.52
CA ALA A 342 5.20 3.51 0.13
C ALA A 342 4.37 4.69 0.63
N GLY A 343 3.06 4.66 0.39
CA GLY A 343 2.17 5.73 0.83
C GLY A 343 2.09 5.83 2.37
N LEU A 344 2.01 4.70 3.06
CA LEU A 344 2.04 4.64 4.52
C LEU A 344 3.38 5.11 5.09
N SER A 345 4.51 4.85 4.43
CA SER A 345 5.83 5.36 4.86
C SER A 345 5.85 6.89 4.91
N VAL A 346 5.30 7.56 3.89
CA VAL A 346 5.20 9.02 3.88
C VAL A 346 4.26 9.51 4.97
N LEU A 347 3.09 8.88 5.15
CA LEU A 347 2.13 9.24 6.21
C LEU A 347 2.64 8.96 7.63
N ALA A 348 3.54 7.99 7.77
CA ALA A 348 4.21 7.64 9.01
C ALA A 348 5.38 8.56 9.35
N HIS A 349 5.74 9.51 8.49
CA HIS A 349 6.83 10.44 8.74
C HIS A 349 6.48 11.43 9.87
N PRO A 350 7.35 11.69 10.86
CA PRO A 350 7.03 12.53 12.02
C PRO A 350 6.58 13.95 11.66
N LYS A 351 7.14 14.55 10.59
CA LYS A 351 6.69 15.85 10.05
C LYS A 351 5.22 15.90 9.60
N ILE A 352 4.56 14.76 9.38
CA ILE A 352 3.11 14.70 9.11
C ILE A 352 2.28 15.15 10.32
N ALA A 353 2.81 15.00 11.54
CA ALA A 353 2.15 15.46 12.76
C ALA A 353 2.14 17.00 12.90
N ASP A 354 3.06 17.71 12.22
CA ASP A 354 3.16 19.16 12.29
C ASP A 354 2.13 19.83 11.37
N GLU A 355 1.07 20.37 11.96
CA GLU A 355 -0.01 21.05 11.22
C GLU A 355 0.48 22.33 10.52
N SER A 356 1.51 23.00 11.05
CA SER A 356 2.06 24.21 10.42
C SER A 356 2.80 23.91 9.11
N VAL A 357 3.30 22.67 8.98
CA VAL A 357 4.06 22.21 7.83
C VAL A 357 3.18 21.43 6.85
N VAL A 358 2.26 20.60 7.36
CA VAL A 358 1.51 19.64 6.55
C VAL A 358 0.02 19.77 6.75
N ARG A 359 -0.74 19.90 5.66
CA ARG A 359 -2.21 19.75 5.68
C ARG A 359 -2.59 18.38 5.12
N VAL A 360 -3.20 17.53 5.96
CA VAL A 360 -3.64 16.18 5.58
C VAL A 360 -5.16 16.13 5.48
N ASN A 361 -5.68 15.44 4.48
CA ASN A 361 -7.12 15.20 4.32
C ASN A 361 -7.64 14.23 5.40
N PRO A 362 -8.79 14.48 6.05
CA PRO A 362 -9.49 13.51 6.89
C PRO A 362 -9.54 12.06 6.37
N GLU A 363 -9.68 11.90 5.06
CA GLU A 363 -9.76 10.58 4.42
C GLU A 363 -8.50 9.72 4.62
N SER A 364 -7.33 10.35 4.90
CA SER A 364 -6.09 9.62 5.18
C SER A 364 -6.23 8.64 6.34
N ARG A 365 -6.98 9.02 7.39
CA ARG A 365 -7.20 8.17 8.58
C ARG A 365 -7.95 6.89 8.21
N ARG A 366 -8.98 7.03 7.38
CA ARG A 366 -9.79 5.90 6.90
C ARG A 366 -8.99 4.99 5.97
N LEU A 367 -8.17 5.58 5.11
CA LEU A 367 -7.28 4.86 4.21
C LEU A 367 -6.25 4.02 5.00
N VAL A 368 -5.64 4.59 6.04
CA VAL A 368 -4.68 3.87 6.90
C VAL A 368 -5.35 2.69 7.60
N LEU A 369 -6.53 2.90 8.20
CA LEU A 369 -7.30 1.81 8.82
C LEU A 369 -7.69 0.73 7.80
N SER A 370 -8.13 1.14 6.61
CA SER A 370 -8.45 0.21 5.52
C SER A 370 -7.25 -0.61 5.07
N ALA A 371 -6.04 -0.02 5.03
CA ALA A 371 -4.82 -0.74 4.69
C ALA A 371 -4.47 -1.79 5.76
N MET A 372 -4.64 -1.47 7.05
CA MET A 372 -4.45 -2.43 8.14
C MET A 372 -5.42 -3.62 8.05
N GLU A 373 -6.68 -3.36 7.74
CA GLU A 373 -7.70 -4.41 7.59
C GLU A 373 -7.49 -5.26 6.33
N ARG A 374 -7.00 -4.65 5.24
CA ARG A 374 -6.77 -5.33 3.96
C ARG A 374 -5.49 -6.16 3.95
N PHE A 375 -4.46 -5.74 4.69
CA PHE A 375 -3.19 -6.45 4.80
C PHE A 375 -2.91 -6.90 6.25
N PRO A 376 -3.77 -7.74 6.85
CA PRO A 376 -3.70 -8.11 8.26
C PRO A 376 -2.45 -8.93 8.60
N LEU A 377 -1.81 -9.55 7.61
CA LEU A 377 -0.65 -10.43 7.79
C LEU A 377 0.68 -9.79 7.33
N ASN A 378 0.65 -8.54 6.86
CA ASN A 378 1.87 -7.83 6.45
C ASN A 378 2.38 -6.95 7.61
N GLU A 379 3.44 -7.40 8.27
CA GLU A 379 3.99 -6.72 9.45
C GLU A 379 4.46 -5.28 9.18
N GLN A 380 4.96 -5.00 7.97
CA GLN A 380 5.44 -3.68 7.59
C GLN A 380 4.26 -2.71 7.40
N VAL A 381 3.21 -3.14 6.70
CA VAL A 381 1.98 -2.36 6.57
C VAL A 381 1.38 -2.08 7.94
N GLN A 382 1.33 -3.08 8.82
CA GLN A 382 0.83 -2.89 10.17
C GLN A 382 1.65 -1.87 10.98
N GLY A 383 2.99 -2.00 10.99
CA GLY A 383 3.87 -1.10 11.73
C GLY A 383 3.80 0.34 11.21
N LEU A 384 3.90 0.52 9.90
CA LEU A 384 3.78 1.83 9.25
C LEU A 384 2.40 2.46 9.50
N SER A 385 1.34 1.65 9.46
CA SER A 385 -0.02 2.15 9.73
C SER A 385 -0.19 2.58 11.18
N CYS A 386 0.30 1.80 12.16
CA CYS A 386 0.29 2.20 13.57
C CYS A 386 1.00 3.55 13.77
N LEU A 387 2.16 3.73 13.12
CA LEU A 387 2.93 4.98 13.23
C LEU A 387 2.23 6.14 12.53
N ALA A 388 1.65 5.93 11.34
CA ALA A 388 0.86 6.92 10.63
C ALA A 388 -0.36 7.36 11.46
N LEU A 389 -1.09 6.42 12.08
CA LEU A 389 -2.21 6.76 12.97
C LEU A 389 -1.76 7.54 14.21
N ALA A 390 -0.60 7.20 14.77
CA ALA A 390 -0.01 7.95 15.89
C ALA A 390 0.27 9.40 15.50
N ASN A 391 0.97 9.62 14.40
CA ASN A 391 1.30 10.97 13.92
C ASN A 391 0.05 11.77 13.52
N LEU A 392 -0.94 11.12 12.91
CA LEU A 392 -2.22 11.76 12.59
C LEU A 392 -3.04 12.09 13.85
N SER A 393 -2.87 11.35 14.95
CA SER A 393 -3.56 11.61 16.23
C SER A 393 -2.98 12.78 17.01
N LEU A 394 -1.71 13.15 16.76
CA LEU A 394 -1.04 14.28 17.42
C LEU A 394 -1.55 15.66 16.95
N ARG A 395 -2.34 15.71 15.87
CA ARG A 395 -2.65 16.94 15.12
C ARG A 395 -3.58 17.96 15.80
N GLN A 396 -3.88 17.86 17.10
CA GLN A 396 -4.76 18.76 17.88
C GLN A 396 -6.15 19.07 17.28
N ASP A 397 -6.54 18.41 16.19
CA ASP A 397 -7.83 18.48 15.54
C ASP A 397 -8.70 17.26 15.94
N ALA A 398 -9.87 17.12 15.32
CA ALA A 398 -10.77 15.99 15.57
C ALA A 398 -10.20 14.63 15.10
N SER A 399 -8.97 14.55 14.59
CA SER A 399 -8.34 13.33 14.06
C SER A 399 -8.36 12.19 15.04
N MET A 400 -7.93 12.44 16.29
CA MET A 400 -7.83 11.41 17.32
C MET A 400 -9.20 10.76 17.59
N LEU A 401 -10.22 11.60 17.82
CA LEU A 401 -11.58 11.13 18.10
C LEU A 401 -12.15 10.34 16.92
N GLU A 402 -11.87 10.78 15.69
CA GLU A 402 -12.31 10.04 14.51
C GLU A 402 -11.65 8.65 14.44
N ILE A 403 -10.32 8.56 14.61
CA ILE A 403 -9.59 7.28 14.60
C ILE A 403 -10.17 6.32 15.64
N VAL A 404 -10.36 6.79 16.87
CA VAL A 404 -10.94 5.98 17.96
C VAL A 404 -12.39 5.58 17.63
N SER A 405 -13.22 6.50 17.14
CA SER A 405 -14.62 6.20 16.78
C SER A 405 -14.78 5.18 15.66
N LYS A 406 -13.73 4.97 14.85
CA LYS A 406 -13.68 3.98 13.77
C LYS A 406 -13.06 2.65 14.19
N GLY A 407 -12.78 2.46 15.48
CA GLY A 407 -12.19 1.24 16.01
C GLY A 407 -10.68 1.14 15.82
N GLY A 408 -10.00 2.28 15.61
CA GLY A 408 -8.56 2.30 15.37
C GLY A 408 -7.75 1.73 16.53
N LEU A 409 -8.25 1.88 17.76
CA LEU A 409 -7.60 1.37 18.96
C LEU A 409 -7.65 -0.17 19.03
N GLU A 410 -8.79 -0.76 18.72
CA GLU A 410 -8.99 -2.20 18.60
C GLU A 410 -8.13 -2.79 17.48
N ILE A 411 -8.06 -2.12 16.34
CA ILE A 411 -7.25 -2.54 15.18
C ILE A 411 -5.75 -2.53 15.53
N VAL A 412 -5.25 -1.46 16.16
CA VAL A 412 -3.84 -1.36 16.58
C VAL A 412 -3.51 -2.41 17.64
N VAL A 413 -4.35 -2.56 18.69
CA VAL A 413 -4.10 -3.55 19.75
C VAL A 413 -4.13 -4.98 19.21
N GLU A 414 -5.05 -5.30 18.30
CA GLU A 414 -5.08 -6.61 17.63
C GLU A 414 -3.83 -6.84 16.75
N SER A 415 -3.37 -5.80 16.07
CA SER A 415 -2.13 -5.84 15.30
C SER A 415 -0.91 -6.13 16.19
N MET A 416 -0.80 -5.45 17.33
CA MET A 416 0.25 -5.70 18.33
C MET A 416 0.18 -7.13 18.90
N LYS A 417 -1.02 -7.66 19.15
CA LYS A 417 -1.19 -9.07 19.59
C LYS A 417 -0.68 -10.04 18.53
N ARG A 418 -1.05 -9.82 17.26
CA ARG A 418 -0.65 -10.65 16.12
C ARG A 418 0.86 -10.61 15.89
N PHE A 419 1.45 -9.43 15.90
CA PHE A 419 2.88 -9.20 15.63
C PHE A 419 3.67 -8.95 16.91
N SER A 420 3.40 -9.76 17.94
CA SER A 420 4.04 -9.65 19.26
C SER A 420 5.56 -9.86 19.26
N SER A 421 6.15 -10.32 18.16
CA SER A 421 7.60 -10.47 17.98
C SER A 421 8.19 -9.53 16.92
N THR A 422 7.43 -8.55 16.43
CA THR A 422 7.94 -7.53 15.49
C THR A 422 8.11 -6.20 16.23
N ALA A 423 9.37 -5.79 16.46
CA ALA A 423 9.70 -4.58 17.21
C ALA A 423 9.04 -3.33 16.64
N LEU A 424 9.03 -3.16 15.31
CA LEU A 424 8.38 -2.06 14.61
C LEU A 424 6.90 -1.90 15.01
N VAL A 425 6.13 -2.99 14.98
CA VAL A 425 4.69 -2.98 15.31
C VAL A 425 4.50 -2.68 16.79
N GLN A 426 5.34 -3.23 17.67
CA GLN A 426 5.24 -2.98 19.11
C GLN A 426 5.58 -1.52 19.45
N ALA A 427 6.68 -0.98 18.92
CA ALA A 427 7.07 0.40 19.15
C ALA A 427 6.00 1.36 18.63
N ALA A 428 5.55 1.21 17.38
CA ALA A 428 4.54 2.08 16.79
C ALA A 428 3.17 1.95 17.49
N GLY A 429 2.78 0.73 17.85
CA GLY A 429 1.52 0.47 18.56
C GLY A 429 1.51 1.05 19.97
N CYS A 430 2.60 0.87 20.74
CA CYS A 430 2.75 1.49 22.05
C CYS A 430 2.73 3.02 21.95
N TRP A 431 3.38 3.59 20.93
CA TRP A 431 3.38 5.03 20.70
C TRP A 431 1.96 5.56 20.43
N PHE A 432 1.22 4.89 19.55
CA PHE A 432 -0.19 5.22 19.31
C PHE A 432 -0.99 5.17 20.61
N VAL A 433 -0.88 4.09 21.39
CA VAL A 433 -1.59 3.96 22.68
C VAL A 433 -1.25 5.10 23.62
N ALA A 434 0.04 5.43 23.79
CA ALA A 434 0.50 6.53 24.65
C ALA A 434 -0.12 7.89 24.27
N ILE A 435 -0.22 8.18 22.97
CA ILE A 435 -0.85 9.40 22.46
C ILE A 435 -2.35 9.43 22.80
N ILE A 436 -3.06 8.32 22.60
CA ILE A 436 -4.49 8.24 22.89
C ILE A 436 -4.74 8.36 24.41
N SER A 437 -4.08 7.54 25.23
CA SER A 437 -4.29 7.54 26.69
C SER A 437 -3.85 8.84 27.35
N GLY A 438 -2.85 9.54 26.79
CA GLY A 438 -2.40 10.84 27.30
C GLY A 438 -3.37 12.00 27.08
N ASN A 439 -4.45 11.83 26.30
CA ASN A 439 -5.34 12.93 25.94
C ASN A 439 -6.32 13.31 27.06
N ASN A 440 -7.14 12.36 27.53
CA ASN A 440 -8.09 12.58 28.63
C ASN A 440 -8.51 11.24 29.26
N GLU A 441 -9.16 11.29 30.42
CA GLU A 441 -9.61 10.09 31.16
C GLU A 441 -10.56 9.19 30.35
N GLY A 442 -11.34 9.75 29.42
CA GLY A 442 -12.20 8.96 28.52
C GLY A 442 -11.39 8.12 27.54
N MET A 443 -10.36 8.70 26.92
CA MET A 443 -9.46 7.99 26.01
C MET A 443 -8.59 6.95 26.74
N LYS A 444 -8.15 7.28 27.95
CA LYS A 444 -7.48 6.34 28.85
C LYS A 444 -8.35 5.12 29.15
N THR A 445 -9.62 5.34 29.50
CA THR A 445 -10.59 4.26 29.74
C THR A 445 -10.77 3.41 28.47
N ALA A 446 -10.89 4.04 27.31
CA ALA A 446 -10.97 3.34 26.03
C ALA A 446 -9.73 2.43 25.77
N CYS A 447 -8.51 2.91 26.06
CA CYS A 447 -7.29 2.09 25.97
C CYS A 447 -7.32 0.88 26.91
N LEU A 448 -7.82 1.05 28.13
CA LEU A 448 -7.96 -0.03 29.10
C LEU A 448 -9.01 -1.05 28.65
N ASP A 449 -10.15 -0.59 28.14
CA ASP A 449 -11.28 -1.44 27.71
C ASP A 449 -10.92 -2.37 26.55
N VAL A 450 -10.07 -1.92 25.61
CA VAL A 450 -9.58 -2.79 24.52
C VAL A 450 -8.45 -3.74 24.94
N GLY A 451 -7.99 -3.63 26.20
CA GLY A 451 -6.89 -4.41 26.75
C GLY A 451 -5.51 -3.99 26.25
N ALA A 452 -5.26 -2.69 26.08
CA ALA A 452 -3.97 -2.17 25.64
C ALA A 452 -2.86 -2.38 26.69
N LEU A 453 -3.18 -2.22 27.98
CA LEU A 453 -2.22 -2.36 29.09
C LEU A 453 -1.40 -3.67 29.07
N PRO A 454 -2.02 -4.88 29.07
CA PRO A 454 -1.25 -6.12 29.03
C PRO A 454 -0.47 -6.31 27.73
N VAL A 455 -0.88 -5.66 26.63
CA VAL A 455 -0.17 -5.72 25.36
C VAL A 455 1.09 -4.85 25.39
N CYS A 456 1.00 -3.62 25.92
CA CYS A 456 2.16 -2.75 26.14
C CYS A 456 3.15 -3.36 27.14
N GLU A 457 2.68 -3.97 28.22
CA GLU A 457 3.56 -4.66 29.17
C GLU A 457 4.27 -5.86 28.51
N LYS A 458 3.54 -6.66 27.73
CA LYS A 458 4.13 -7.77 26.98
C LYS A 458 5.18 -7.30 25.97
N ALA A 459 4.94 -6.17 25.29
CA ALA A 459 5.91 -5.55 24.40
C ALA A 459 7.20 -5.18 25.15
N ARG A 460 7.07 -4.47 26.28
CA ARG A 460 8.18 -4.09 27.15
C ARG A 460 9.00 -5.30 27.63
N LEU A 461 8.34 -6.37 28.06
CA LEU A 461 9.01 -7.58 28.54
C LEU A 461 9.69 -8.39 27.41
N ARG A 462 9.13 -8.34 26.20
CA ARG A 462 9.63 -9.10 25.05
C ARG A 462 10.89 -8.47 24.43
N PHE A 463 11.00 -7.15 24.48
CA PHE A 463 12.06 -6.38 23.83
C PHE A 463 12.87 -5.55 24.85
N PRO A 464 13.54 -6.19 25.83
CA PRO A 464 14.27 -5.48 26.88
C PRO A 464 15.37 -4.54 26.34
N ASP A 465 15.96 -4.91 25.20
CA ASP A 465 17.10 -4.20 24.60
C ASP A 465 16.71 -3.26 23.44
N ASP A 466 15.41 -3.18 23.07
CA ASP A 466 14.96 -2.25 22.03
C ASP A 466 14.54 -0.91 22.66
N PRO A 467 15.33 0.17 22.47
CA PRO A 467 15.09 1.43 23.15
C PRO A 467 13.75 2.07 22.76
N LYS A 468 13.32 1.94 21.50
CA LYS A 468 12.06 2.54 21.02
C LYS A 468 10.87 1.80 21.61
N VAL A 469 10.91 0.46 21.62
CA VAL A 469 9.84 -0.32 22.28
C VAL A 469 9.79 -0.02 23.77
N GLN A 470 10.94 0.05 24.47
CA GLN A 470 10.97 0.38 25.90
C GLN A 470 10.36 1.74 26.17
N GLN A 471 10.85 2.79 25.51
CA GLN A 471 10.39 4.17 25.70
C GLN A 471 8.88 4.27 25.49
N HIS A 472 8.39 3.81 24.34
CA HIS A 472 6.97 3.95 24.03
C HIS A 472 6.08 3.07 24.91
N ALA A 473 6.51 1.85 25.25
CA ALA A 473 5.72 0.96 26.10
C ALA A 473 5.60 1.51 27.52
N VAL A 474 6.70 2.02 28.09
CA VAL A 474 6.69 2.65 29.42
C VAL A 474 5.79 3.87 29.41
N GLN A 475 5.90 4.74 28.39
CA GLN A 475 5.05 5.92 28.27
C GLN A 475 3.56 5.56 28.13
N ALA A 476 3.23 4.53 27.33
CA ALA A 476 1.86 4.03 27.22
C ALA A 476 1.32 3.53 28.56
N ILE A 477 2.11 2.79 29.33
CA ILE A 477 1.69 2.28 30.63
C ILE A 477 1.52 3.43 31.64
N GLN A 478 2.46 4.37 31.71
CA GLN A 478 2.40 5.52 32.62
C GLN A 478 1.20 6.44 32.32
N THR A 479 0.89 6.67 31.03
CA THR A 479 -0.29 7.46 30.64
C THR A 479 -1.60 6.73 30.93
N MET A 480 -1.62 5.39 30.84
CA MET A 480 -2.78 4.58 31.25
C MET A 480 -2.93 4.46 32.78
N LEU A 481 -1.83 4.49 33.53
CA LEU A 481 -1.79 4.32 35.00
C LEU A 481 -0.92 5.43 35.66
N PRO A 482 -1.37 6.70 35.64
CA PRO A 482 -0.62 7.80 36.24
C PRO A 482 -0.59 7.64 37.77
N GLY A 483 0.49 7.05 38.30
CA GLY A 483 0.66 6.79 39.74
C GLY A 483 1.58 5.62 40.08
N GLU A 484 1.79 4.68 39.15
CA GLU A 484 2.81 3.64 39.29
C GLU A 484 4.11 4.14 38.66
N VAL A 485 5.07 4.55 39.50
CA VAL A 485 6.43 4.89 39.05
C VAL A 485 7.08 3.58 38.59
N ILE A 486 7.08 3.36 37.28
CA ILE A 486 7.95 2.36 36.65
C ILE A 486 9.34 3.00 36.67
N GLU A 487 10.24 2.49 37.52
CA GLU A 487 11.62 2.96 37.60
C GLU A 487 12.28 2.89 36.20
N GLY A 488 12.45 4.07 35.60
CA GLY A 488 13.06 4.30 34.29
C GLY A 488 13.42 5.78 34.21
N ASP A 489 14.68 6.06 33.90
CA ASP A 489 15.37 7.35 34.02
C ASP A 489 14.64 8.52 33.34
N ASP A 490 14.83 9.71 33.91
CA ASP A 490 14.13 10.96 33.63
C ASP A 490 14.05 11.40 32.15
N SER A 491 12.94 12.09 31.86
CA SER A 491 12.70 13.06 30.78
C SER A 491 12.33 12.55 29.38
N SER A 492 11.14 12.90 28.92
CA SER A 492 10.92 13.63 27.64
C SER A 492 9.43 13.91 27.42
N THR A 493 9.14 15.12 26.96
CA THR A 493 7.88 15.55 26.35
C THR A 493 7.54 14.69 25.13
N PRO A 494 6.28 14.62 24.67
CA PRO A 494 5.92 13.86 23.47
C PRO A 494 6.45 14.58 22.22
N GLU A 495 7.74 14.42 21.95
CA GLU A 495 8.35 14.78 20.68
C GLU A 495 8.23 13.62 19.70
N THR A 496 8.04 13.97 18.43
CA THR A 496 7.59 13.09 17.36
C THR A 496 8.57 11.93 17.10
N CYS A 497 8.02 10.72 16.90
CA CYS A 497 8.84 9.52 16.72
C CYS A 497 9.24 9.30 15.24
N SER A 498 10.55 9.13 14.97
CA SER A 498 11.10 8.66 13.70
C SER A 498 11.61 7.22 13.80
N LEU A 499 11.28 6.39 12.80
CA LEU A 499 11.84 5.04 12.62
C LEU A 499 12.88 5.10 11.49
N GLN A 500 14.11 5.50 11.82
CA GLN A 500 15.29 5.15 11.03
C GLN A 500 15.56 3.66 11.12
#